data_AF-D3EFP0-F1
#
_entry.id   AF-D3EFP0-F1
#
_cell.length_a   1.000
_cell.length_b   1.000
_cell.length_c   1.000
_cell.angle_alpha   90.00
_cell.angle_beta   90.00
_cell.angle_gamma   90.00
#
_symmetry.space_group_name_H-M   'P 1'
#
loop_
_entity.id
_entity.type
_entity.pdbx_description
1 polymer ?
#
loop_
_entity_poly.entity_id
_entity_poly.type
_entity_poly.pdbx_seq_one_letter_code
_entity_poly.pdbx_strand_id
1 'polypeptide(L)'
;MIKQQLLFKFNSFSANEVLTAWENADKSKDVILLESAHSDWSIEVDGIQNISHQMFEHFLSKMDVFDNGVQLYCKEVYENSNFKIEHFIVSLQWISLHENSITLGYWGDYVNVELRSIIECDNGLWKQKDIYYQ
;
A
#
# COMPACT_ATOMS: atom_id res chain seq x y z
N MET A 1 6.64 1.00 -29.90
CA MET A 1 7.01 0.34 -28.64
C MET A 1 6.28 1.02 -27.48
N ILE A 2 4.95 0.97 -27.52
CA ILE A 2 4.05 1.64 -26.57
C ILE A 2 3.29 0.49 -25.91
N LYS A 3 3.48 0.24 -24.60
CA LYS A 3 2.51 -0.41 -23.67
C LYS A 3 3.06 -1.01 -22.36
N GLN A 4 4.37 -1.13 -22.13
CA GLN A 4 4.84 -1.73 -20.85
C GLN A 4 4.82 -0.76 -19.66
N GLN A 5 4.99 0.55 -19.87
CA GLN A 5 4.93 1.55 -18.80
C GLN A 5 3.52 1.77 -18.21
N LEU A 6 2.46 1.34 -18.90
CA LEU A 6 1.07 1.58 -18.46
C LEU A 6 0.50 0.48 -17.54
N LEU A 7 1.25 -0.59 -17.25
CA LEU A 7 0.74 -1.72 -16.47
C LEU A 7 1.00 -1.60 -14.97
N PHE A 8 2.15 -1.03 -14.57
CA PHE A 8 2.43 -0.74 -13.17
C PHE A 8 1.63 0.49 -12.72
N LYS A 9 0.96 0.37 -11.57
CA LYS A 9 -0.05 1.32 -11.10
C LYS A 9 0.57 2.43 -10.25
N PHE A 10 1.41 3.26 -10.85
CA PHE A 10 2.00 4.40 -10.15
C PHE A 10 0.95 5.48 -9.85
N ASN A 11 1.09 6.13 -8.70
CA ASN A 11 0.22 7.19 -8.20
C ASN A 11 -1.23 6.73 -8.03
N SER A 12 -1.42 5.49 -7.53
CA SER A 12 -2.75 4.92 -7.25
C SER A 12 -3.50 5.66 -6.14
N PHE A 13 -2.77 6.37 -5.28
CA PHE A 13 -3.32 7.03 -4.10
C PHE A 13 -3.06 8.52 -4.12
N SER A 14 -4.10 9.30 -3.85
CA SER A 14 -4.00 10.72 -3.52
C SER A 14 -4.03 10.89 -2.01
N ALA A 15 -3.06 11.60 -1.44
CA ALA A 15 -3.02 11.86 0.01
C ALA A 15 -4.34 12.46 0.53
N ASN A 16 -4.92 13.42 -0.20
CA ASN A 16 -6.19 14.03 0.18
C ASN A 16 -7.35 13.03 0.18
N GLU A 17 -7.38 12.13 -0.81
CA GLU A 17 -8.44 11.14 -0.96
C GLU A 17 -8.36 10.08 0.14
N VAL A 18 -7.16 9.55 0.40
CA VAL A 18 -6.92 8.59 1.47
C VAL A 18 -7.23 9.19 2.83
N LEU A 19 -6.81 10.43 3.10
CA LEU A 19 -7.12 11.12 4.35
C LEU A 19 -8.63 11.37 4.50
N THR A 20 -9.33 11.72 3.42
CA THR A 20 -10.79 11.88 3.43
C THR A 20 -11.49 10.55 3.73
N ALA A 21 -11.02 9.45 3.13
CA ALA A 21 -11.54 8.11 3.43
C ALA A 21 -11.31 7.76 4.91
N TRP A 22 -10.11 8.05 5.44
CA TRP A 22 -9.79 7.87 6.85
C TRP A 22 -10.70 8.69 7.77
N GLU A 23 -10.92 9.98 7.49
CA GLU A 23 -11.80 10.85 8.28
C GLU A 23 -13.22 10.27 8.37
N ASN A 24 -13.76 9.81 7.24
CA ASN A 24 -15.12 9.27 7.14
C ASN A 24 -15.27 7.83 7.65
N ALA A 25 -14.17 7.10 7.82
CA ALA A 25 -14.22 5.69 8.20
C ALA A 25 -14.73 5.50 9.65
N ASP A 26 -15.49 4.42 9.85
CA ASP A 26 -15.97 3.98 11.15
C ASP A 26 -14.84 3.33 11.95
N LYS A 27 -14.28 4.09 12.90
CA LYS A 27 -13.14 3.71 13.75
C LYS A 27 -13.55 2.90 14.98
N SER A 28 -14.82 2.49 15.09
CA SER A 28 -15.31 1.66 16.21
C SER A 28 -15.08 0.16 15.99
N LYS A 29 -14.61 -0.23 14.80
CA LYS A 29 -14.38 -1.61 14.39
C LYS A 29 -12.92 -2.03 14.58
N ASP A 30 -12.70 -3.33 14.76
CA ASP A 30 -11.36 -3.93 14.81
C ASP A 30 -10.64 -3.85 13.45
N VAL A 31 -11.42 -3.92 12.36
CA VAL A 31 -10.95 -3.71 10.99
C VAL A 31 -11.73 -2.54 10.40
N ILE A 32 -10.99 -1.51 10.01
CA ILE A 32 -11.50 -0.26 9.44
C ILE A 32 -11.38 -0.37 7.92
N LEU A 33 -12.46 -0.07 7.20
CA LEU A 33 -12.47 -0.05 5.76
C LEU A 33 -12.25 1.37 5.25
N LEU A 34 -11.21 1.57 4.44
CA LEU A 34 -10.97 2.81 3.71
C LEU A 34 -11.35 2.59 2.25
N GLU A 35 -12.30 3.37 1.77
CA GLU A 35 -12.79 3.29 0.39
C GLU A 35 -12.73 4.67 -0.25
N SER A 36 -12.30 4.70 -1.51
CA SER A 36 -12.40 5.92 -2.29
C SER A 36 -13.81 6.13 -2.85
N ALA A 37 -14.22 7.40 -2.90
CA ALA A 37 -15.43 7.84 -3.60
C ALA A 37 -15.21 8.14 -5.10
N HIS A 38 -13.96 8.18 -5.57
CA HIS A 38 -13.57 8.71 -6.89
C HIS A 38 -12.64 7.79 -7.69
N SER A 39 -12.04 6.80 -7.04
CA SER A 39 -11.04 5.88 -7.56
C SER A 39 -11.42 4.44 -7.20
N ASP A 40 -10.94 3.49 -7.98
CA ASP A 40 -11.22 2.06 -7.77
C ASP A 40 -10.21 1.45 -6.79
N TRP A 41 -10.35 1.80 -5.52
CA TRP A 41 -9.59 1.17 -4.43
C TRP A 41 -10.40 1.08 -3.14
N SER A 42 -10.12 0.01 -2.40
CA SER A 42 -10.64 -0.28 -1.07
C SER A 42 -9.53 -0.98 -0.28
N ILE A 43 -9.31 -0.56 0.97
CA ILE A 43 -8.22 -1.04 1.82
C ILE A 43 -8.75 -1.35 3.20
N GLU A 44 -8.49 -2.56 3.67
CA GLU A 44 -8.75 -2.96 5.05
C GLU A 44 -7.58 -2.52 5.94
N VAL A 45 -7.89 -1.95 7.11
CA VAL A 45 -6.90 -1.49 8.08
C VAL A 45 -7.16 -2.16 9.41
N ASP A 46 -6.18 -2.91 9.92
CA ASP A 46 -6.25 -3.54 11.24
C ASP A 46 -5.22 -2.94 12.21
N GLY A 47 -5.38 -3.22 13.50
CA GLY A 47 -4.37 -2.91 14.51
C GLY A 47 -4.30 -1.44 14.91
N ILE A 48 -5.36 -0.65 14.68
CA ILE A 48 -5.38 0.80 14.96
C ILE A 48 -5.02 1.16 16.40
N GLN A 49 -5.29 0.27 17.36
CA GLN A 49 -4.91 0.42 18.76
C GLN A 49 -3.40 0.44 19.01
N ASN A 50 -2.59 0.00 18.04
CA ASN A 50 -1.14 -0.11 18.17
C ASN A 50 -0.40 1.20 17.87
N ILE A 51 -1.04 2.17 17.21
CA ILE A 51 -0.45 3.47 16.90
C ILE A 51 -1.45 4.60 17.14
N SER A 52 -0.96 5.83 17.33
CA SER A 52 -1.87 6.97 17.45
C SER A 52 -2.49 7.34 16.10
N HIS A 53 -3.72 7.87 16.11
CA HIS A 53 -4.38 8.34 14.89
C HIS A 53 -3.55 9.39 14.15
N GLN A 54 -2.91 10.32 14.88
CA GLN A 54 -2.05 11.33 14.29
C GLN A 54 -0.83 10.72 13.57
N MET A 55 -0.25 9.66 14.13
CA MET A 55 0.87 8.95 13.52
C MET A 55 0.42 8.18 12.26
N PHE A 56 -0.78 7.60 12.28
CA PHE A 56 -1.36 6.96 11.11
C PHE A 56 -1.71 7.97 10.01
N GLU A 57 -2.31 9.10 10.34
CA GLU A 57 -2.57 10.20 9.39
C GLU A 57 -1.28 10.71 8.73
N HIS A 58 -0.21 10.85 9.51
CA HIS A 58 1.10 11.19 8.97
C HIS A 58 1.61 10.13 7.98
N PHE A 59 1.40 8.84 8.27
CA PHE A 59 1.69 7.76 7.33
C PHE A 59 0.83 7.86 6.05
N LEU A 60 -0.49 7.99 6.18
CA LEU A 60 -1.43 8.07 5.06
C LEU A 60 -1.11 9.25 4.12
N SER A 61 -0.61 10.36 4.64
CA SER A 61 -0.16 11.51 3.84
C SER A 61 1.05 11.21 2.93
N LYS A 62 1.71 10.07 3.12
CA LYS A 62 2.87 9.58 2.35
C LYS A 62 2.58 8.27 1.62
N MET A 63 1.32 7.84 1.60
CA MET A 63 0.94 6.54 1.08
C MET A 63 1.27 6.36 -0.41
N ASP A 64 1.17 7.43 -1.19
CA ASP A 64 1.57 7.47 -2.59
C ASP A 64 3.06 7.14 -2.78
N VAL A 65 3.92 7.65 -1.89
CA VAL A 65 5.36 7.39 -1.92
C VAL A 65 5.66 5.91 -1.69
N PHE A 66 5.00 5.30 -0.70
CA PHE A 66 5.21 3.89 -0.37
C PHE A 66 4.64 2.95 -1.43
N ASP A 67 3.44 3.24 -1.92
CA ASP A 67 2.85 2.49 -3.02
C ASP A 67 3.72 2.56 -4.27
N ASN A 68 4.18 3.76 -4.66
CA ASN A 68 5.12 3.92 -5.78
C ASN A 68 6.42 3.14 -5.56
N GLY A 69 6.91 3.04 -4.33
CA GLY A 69 8.06 2.23 -3.97
C GLY A 69 7.83 0.73 -4.24
N VAL A 70 6.64 0.22 -3.91
CA VAL A 70 6.24 -1.16 -4.22
C VAL A 70 6.09 -1.39 -5.72
N GLN A 71 5.44 -0.48 -6.44
CA GLN A 71 5.28 -0.57 -7.89
C GLN A 71 6.64 -0.54 -8.62
N LEU A 72 7.58 0.27 -8.14
CA LEU A 72 8.94 0.31 -8.66
C LEU A 72 9.67 -1.01 -8.41
N TYR A 73 9.60 -1.56 -7.20
CA TYR A 73 10.17 -2.87 -6.89
C TYR A 73 9.60 -3.97 -7.81
N CYS A 74 8.28 -4.01 -7.98
CA CYS A 74 7.63 -5.00 -8.85
C CYS A 74 8.13 -4.89 -10.30
N LYS A 75 8.30 -3.65 -10.78
CA LYS A 75 8.88 -3.38 -12.10
C LYS A 75 10.32 -3.85 -12.21
N GLU A 76 11.16 -3.54 -11.23
CA GLU A 76 12.57 -3.96 -11.22
C GLU A 76 12.71 -5.48 -11.17
N VAL A 77 11.92 -6.17 -10.35
CA VAL A 77 11.92 -7.65 -10.30
C VAL A 77 11.46 -8.22 -11.63
N TYR A 78 10.38 -7.69 -12.24
CA TYR A 78 9.92 -8.11 -13.56
C TYR A 78 11.02 -7.98 -14.62
N GLU A 79 11.67 -6.81 -14.71
CA GLU A 79 12.74 -6.52 -15.68
C GLU A 79 13.94 -7.46 -15.56
N ASN A 80 14.13 -8.06 -14.38
CA ASN A 80 15.20 -9.02 -14.09
C ASN A 80 14.72 -10.49 -14.03
N SER A 81 13.47 -10.77 -14.41
CA SER A 81 12.87 -12.11 -14.37
C SER A 81 12.57 -12.67 -15.75
N ASN A 82 12.29 -13.98 -15.83
CA ASN A 82 11.74 -14.62 -17.03
C ASN A 82 10.22 -14.83 -16.95
N PHE A 83 9.57 -14.29 -15.91
CA PHE A 83 8.13 -14.42 -15.72
C PHE A 83 7.37 -13.36 -16.52
N LYS A 84 6.06 -13.58 -16.71
CA LYS A 84 5.21 -12.62 -17.40
C LYS A 84 4.84 -11.46 -16.46
N ILE A 85 4.64 -10.27 -17.04
CA ILE A 85 4.36 -9.02 -16.30
C ILE A 85 3.16 -9.14 -15.35
N GLU A 86 2.16 -9.96 -15.68
CA GLU A 86 0.96 -10.19 -14.88
C GLU A 86 1.27 -10.72 -13.47
N HIS A 87 2.45 -11.30 -13.24
CA HIS A 87 2.89 -11.76 -11.92
C HIS A 87 3.35 -10.63 -11.00
N PHE A 88 3.51 -9.42 -11.55
CA PHE A 88 4.08 -8.26 -10.88
C PHE A 88 3.10 -7.09 -10.82
N ILE A 89 1.89 -7.24 -11.35
CA ILE A 89 0.85 -6.21 -11.23
C ILE A 89 0.04 -6.52 -9.98
N VAL A 90 0.24 -5.67 -8.97
CA VAL A 90 -0.34 -5.85 -7.64
C VAL A 90 -1.07 -4.58 -7.21
N SER A 91 -2.13 -4.76 -6.42
CA SER A 91 -2.90 -3.68 -5.80
C SER A 91 -2.82 -3.80 -4.29
N LEU A 92 -2.75 -2.68 -3.58
CA LEU A 92 -2.82 -2.66 -2.12
C LEU A 92 -4.21 -3.10 -1.68
N GLN A 93 -4.30 -3.96 -0.69
CA GLN A 93 -5.57 -4.56 -0.22
C GLN A 93 -5.76 -4.41 1.28
N TRP A 94 -4.67 -4.45 2.04
CA TRP A 94 -4.75 -4.29 3.49
C TRP A 94 -3.51 -3.60 4.07
N ILE A 95 -3.71 -3.01 5.25
CA ILE A 95 -2.69 -2.36 6.07
C ILE A 95 -2.82 -2.92 7.48
N SER A 96 -1.76 -3.53 8.00
CA SER A 96 -1.69 -3.95 9.40
C SER A 96 -0.78 -3.02 10.17
N LEU A 97 -1.29 -2.48 11.28
CA LEU A 97 -0.59 -1.52 12.12
C LEU A 97 0.03 -2.22 13.32
N HIS A 98 1.31 -1.97 13.56
CA HIS A 98 2.08 -2.49 14.69
C HIS A 98 2.76 -1.33 15.44
N GLU A 99 3.21 -1.57 16.67
CA GLU A 99 3.72 -0.52 17.58
C GLU A 99 4.80 0.39 16.94
N ASN A 100 5.68 -0.18 16.10
CA ASN A 100 6.77 0.56 15.45
C ASN A 100 6.85 0.35 13.93
N SER A 101 5.90 -0.39 13.35
CA SER A 101 5.91 -0.72 11.94
C SER A 101 4.51 -0.83 11.35
N ILE A 102 4.43 -0.68 10.04
CA ILE A 102 3.23 -0.85 9.23
C ILE A 102 3.56 -1.88 8.16
N THR A 103 2.68 -2.86 8.00
CA THR A 103 2.74 -3.82 6.90
C THR A 103 1.70 -3.44 5.88
N LEU A 104 2.12 -3.25 4.64
CA LEU A 104 1.24 -3.10 3.49
C LEU A 104 1.15 -4.43 2.75
N GLY A 105 -0.08 -4.91 2.55
CA GLY A 105 -0.35 -6.18 1.88
C GLY A 105 -1.00 -5.99 0.52
N TYR A 106 -0.40 -6.62 -0.48
CA TYR A 106 -0.79 -6.49 -1.87
C TYR A 106 -1.18 -7.86 -2.44
N TRP A 107 -2.24 -7.88 -3.23
CA TRP A 107 -2.61 -9.04 -4.05
C TRP A 107 -2.32 -8.77 -5.52
N GLY A 108 -1.91 -9.81 -6.25
CA GLY A 108 -1.82 -9.77 -7.69
C GLY A 108 -3.19 -9.64 -8.35
N ASP A 109 -3.31 -8.73 -9.32
CA ASP A 109 -4.57 -8.47 -10.01
C ASP A 109 -4.98 -9.63 -10.94
N TYR A 110 -4.00 -10.37 -11.44
CA TYR A 110 -4.19 -11.39 -12.49
C TYR A 110 -3.77 -12.78 -12.06
N VAL A 111 -2.95 -12.88 -11.02
CA VAL A 111 -2.45 -14.15 -10.49
C VAL A 111 -2.52 -14.13 -8.98
N ASN A 112 -2.69 -15.31 -8.38
CA ASN A 112 -2.72 -15.46 -6.93
C ASN A 112 -1.29 -15.36 -6.37
N VAL A 113 -0.84 -14.13 -6.14
CA VAL A 113 0.45 -13.81 -5.52
C VAL A 113 0.23 -12.76 -4.44
N GLU A 114 0.86 -12.96 -3.30
CA GLU A 114 0.87 -11.99 -2.20
C GLU A 114 2.23 -11.28 -2.20
N LEU A 115 2.21 -9.96 -2.01
CA LEU A 115 3.41 -9.16 -1.79
C LEU A 115 3.23 -8.30 -0.55
N ARG A 116 4.30 -8.19 0.24
CA ARG A 116 4.32 -7.40 1.47
C ARG A 116 5.38 -6.33 1.40
N SER A 117 5.03 -5.14 1.89
CA SER A 117 5.97 -4.04 2.12
C SER A 117 5.97 -3.67 3.59
N ILE A 118 7.15 -3.65 4.21
CA ILE A 118 7.33 -3.32 5.63
C ILE A 118 7.86 -1.91 5.74
N ILE A 119 7.20 -1.10 6.57
CA ILE A 119 7.50 0.31 6.76
C ILE A 119 7.73 0.55 8.25
N GLU A 120 8.86 1.15 8.61
CA GLU A 120 9.19 1.46 10.00
C GLU A 120 9.26 2.97 10.21
N CYS A 121 8.87 3.42 11.41
CA CYS A 121 9.06 4.80 11.84
C CYS A 121 10.31 4.91 12.71
N ASP A 122 11.28 5.71 12.28
CA ASP A 122 12.46 6.03 13.07
C ASP A 122 12.54 7.56 13.22
N ASN A 123 12.46 8.03 14.47
CA ASN A 123 12.47 9.47 14.81
C ASN A 123 11.42 10.29 14.02
N GLY A 124 10.22 9.73 13.84
CA GLY A 124 9.12 10.38 13.11
C GLY A 124 9.25 10.30 11.58
N LEU A 125 10.28 9.64 11.06
CA LEU A 125 10.48 9.44 9.62
C LEU A 125 10.13 8.00 9.24
N TRP A 126 9.11 7.87 8.40
CA TRP A 126 8.72 6.60 7.82
C TRP A 126 9.69 6.17 6.71
N LYS A 127 10.12 4.91 6.73
CA LYS A 127 11.00 4.33 5.72
C LYS A 127 10.52 2.95 5.32
N GLN A 128 10.49 2.68 4.02
CA GLN A 128 10.25 1.34 3.49
C GLN A 128 11.51 0.50 3.71
N LYS A 129 11.39 -0.55 4.52
CA LYS A 129 12.50 -1.38 4.97
C LYS A 129 12.70 -2.61 4.12
N ASP A 130 11.60 -3.24 3.72
CA ASP A 130 11.65 -4.46 2.94
C ASP A 130 10.42 -4.59 2.04
N ILE A 131 10.60 -5.29 0.93
CA ILE A 131 9.51 -5.72 0.04
C ILE A 131 9.82 -7.15 -0.42
N TYR A 132 8.86 -8.05 -0.24
CA TYR A 132 9.01 -9.44 -0.65
C TYR A 132 7.69 -10.08 -1.07
N TYR A 133 7.79 -11.05 -1.97
CA TYR A 133 6.71 -11.96 -2.34
C TYR A 133 6.58 -13.10 -1.32
N GLN A 134 5.36 -13.56 -1.07
CA GLN A 134 5.06 -14.69 -0.17
C GLN A 134 4.52 -15.91 -0.92
#